data_AF-A0A7U5GZP3-F1
#
_entry.id   AF-A0A7U5GZP3-F1
#
_cell.length_a   1.000
_cell.length_b   1.000
_cell.length_c   1.000
_cell.angle_alpha   90.00
_cell.angle_beta   90.00
_cell.angle_gamma   90.00
#
_symmetry.space_group_name_H-M   'P 1'
#
loop_
_entity.id
_entity.type
_entity.pdbx_description
1 polymer ?
#
loop_
_entity_poly.entity_id
_entity_poly.type
_entity_poly.pdbx_seq_one_letter_code
_entity_poly.pdbx_strand_id
1 'polypeptide(L)'
;MYKGENQSIKYAKPSYEYIRNFGKGDLQVSGSTIDFLLSLSPHVDLDGKVNIPLEYICSKQDIQSRTFKHIITEALDEGLLVRKGEEYYSKFHIQTDGTDRKRTYIKPLEVFTSAQIRNCSKREKRLFYYFVTVTRLGQWQSINIENLYRNYIYKDDKSMDKKVCIDYFHSFREVSSALIKLVKLGLLEIELTPFNEERIPCSTKQKIYLKSDDEFIEEQ
;
A
#
# COMPACT_ATOMS: atom_id res chain seq x y z
N MET A 1 -15.41 23.57 -15.73
CA MET A 1 -14.78 23.67 -14.40
C MET A 1 -15.70 22.98 -13.40
N TYR A 2 -15.29 21.81 -12.89
CA TYR A 2 -16.04 21.14 -11.81
C TYR A 2 -15.90 21.97 -10.53
N LYS A 3 -17.00 22.58 -10.08
CA LYS A 3 -17.07 23.34 -8.81
C LYS A 3 -17.16 22.38 -7.62
N GLY A 4 -16.12 21.58 -7.39
CA GLY A 4 -16.08 20.57 -6.32
C GLY A 4 -14.85 20.65 -5.42
N GLU A 5 -13.99 21.67 -5.55
CA GLU A 5 -12.67 21.71 -4.90
C GLU A 5 -12.69 21.91 -3.38
N ASN A 6 -13.86 21.92 -2.71
CA ASN A 6 -13.92 22.27 -1.29
C ASN A 6 -14.92 21.50 -0.42
N GLN A 7 -15.25 20.25 -0.74
CA GLN A 7 -16.09 19.43 0.14
C GLN A 7 -15.44 18.09 0.51
N SER A 8 -15.02 18.04 1.79
CA SER A 8 -14.70 16.86 2.63
C SER A 8 -13.33 16.19 2.49
N ILE A 9 -12.24 16.91 2.79
CA ILE A 9 -10.86 16.34 2.88
C ILE A 9 -10.62 15.52 4.19
N LYS A 10 -11.54 15.44 5.15
CA LYS A 10 -11.18 14.87 6.47
C LYS A 10 -11.40 13.36 6.63
N TYR A 11 -12.45 12.75 6.06
CA TYR A 11 -12.97 11.51 6.63
C TYR A 11 -12.68 10.21 5.86
N ALA A 12 -12.69 10.23 4.51
CA ALA A 12 -12.48 9.02 3.73
C ALA A 12 -10.99 8.65 3.67
N LYS A 13 -10.61 7.55 4.32
CA LYS A 13 -9.22 7.06 4.38
C LYS A 13 -9.12 5.65 3.77
N PRO A 14 -8.01 5.32 3.07
CA PRO A 14 -7.79 3.95 2.61
C PRO A 14 -7.84 2.96 3.76
N SER A 15 -8.60 1.87 3.61
CA SER A 15 -8.69 0.81 4.61
C SER A 15 -7.33 0.14 4.82
N TYR A 16 -6.93 -0.02 6.07
CA TYR A 16 -5.75 -0.78 6.44
C TYR A 16 -5.81 -2.23 5.92
N GLU A 17 -6.99 -2.84 5.99
CA GLU A 17 -7.19 -4.23 5.60
C GLU A 17 -6.89 -4.44 4.11
N TYR A 18 -7.44 -3.61 3.23
CA TYR A 18 -7.20 -3.75 1.78
C TYR A 18 -5.75 -3.47 1.41
N ILE A 19 -5.11 -2.46 2.01
CA ILE A 19 -3.69 -2.18 1.77
C ILE A 19 -2.82 -3.34 2.26
N ARG A 20 -3.13 -3.91 3.43
CA ARG A 20 -2.42 -5.07 3.97
C ARG A 20 -2.59 -6.30 3.09
N ASN A 21 -3.81 -6.57 2.63
CA ASN A 21 -4.10 -7.71 1.76
C ASN A 21 -3.42 -7.54 0.39
N PHE A 22 -3.37 -6.32 -0.16
CA PHE A 22 -2.56 -6.03 -1.34
C PHE A 22 -1.07 -6.28 -1.08
N GLY A 23 -0.54 -5.74 0.02
CA GLY A 23 0.86 -5.87 0.39
C GLY A 23 1.30 -7.33 0.61
N LYS A 24 0.43 -8.15 1.19
CA LYS A 24 0.65 -9.60 1.34
C LYS A 24 0.51 -10.38 0.06
N GLY A 25 -0.15 -9.81 -0.94
CA GLY A 25 -0.47 -10.49 -2.19
C GLY A 25 -1.77 -11.28 -2.13
N ASP A 26 -2.59 -11.13 -1.08
CA ASP A 26 -3.91 -11.76 -0.94
C ASP A 26 -4.96 -11.06 -1.83
N LEU A 27 -4.83 -9.74 -2.06
CA LEU A 27 -5.67 -8.99 -3.00
C LEU A 27 -5.04 -8.98 -4.40
N GLN A 28 -5.77 -9.47 -5.41
CA GLN A 28 -5.23 -9.74 -6.74
C GLN A 28 -5.38 -8.62 -7.77
N VAL A 29 -5.59 -7.39 -7.36
CA VAL A 29 -5.64 -6.23 -8.28
C VAL A 29 -4.29 -5.88 -8.93
N SER A 30 -4.33 -5.24 -10.10
CA SER A 30 -3.14 -4.67 -10.74
C SER A 30 -2.53 -3.51 -9.94
N GLY A 31 -1.28 -3.19 -10.25
CA GLY A 31 -0.59 -2.06 -9.63
C GLY A 31 -1.19 -0.70 -10.04
N SER A 32 -1.88 -0.61 -11.16
CA SER A 32 -2.57 0.63 -11.58
C SER A 32 -3.92 0.78 -10.89
N THR A 33 -4.60 -0.34 -10.60
CA THR A 33 -5.86 -0.33 -9.84
C THR A 33 -5.65 0.17 -8.42
N ILE A 34 -4.57 -0.26 -7.73
CA ILE A 34 -4.30 0.25 -6.38
C ILE A 34 -3.97 1.76 -6.39
N ASP A 35 -3.20 2.25 -7.36
CA ASP A 35 -2.87 3.68 -7.49
C ASP A 35 -4.14 4.53 -7.76
N PHE A 36 -5.02 4.01 -8.62
CA PHE A 36 -6.30 4.63 -8.93
C PHE A 36 -7.17 4.71 -7.68
N LEU A 37 -7.32 3.60 -6.95
CA LEU A 37 -8.11 3.55 -5.72
C LEU A 37 -7.59 4.53 -4.67
N LEU A 38 -6.27 4.58 -4.46
CA LEU A 38 -5.67 5.55 -3.53
C LEU A 38 -5.97 7.00 -3.91
N SER A 39 -6.02 7.29 -5.20
CA SER A 39 -6.29 8.64 -5.72
C SER A 39 -7.77 9.03 -5.69
N LEU A 40 -8.67 8.11 -5.36
CA LEU A 40 -10.06 8.43 -5.08
C LEU A 40 -10.24 9.11 -3.71
N SER A 41 -9.32 8.91 -2.76
CA SER A 41 -9.45 9.39 -1.37
C SER A 41 -10.00 10.83 -1.23
N PRO A 42 -9.48 11.85 -1.94
CA PRO A 42 -9.98 13.23 -1.82
C PRO A 42 -11.35 13.47 -2.45
N HIS A 43 -11.95 12.46 -3.07
CA HIS A 43 -13.18 12.55 -3.85
C HIS A 43 -14.28 11.59 -3.36
N VAL A 44 -14.06 10.91 -2.24
CA VAL A 44 -15.01 9.98 -1.64
C VAL A 44 -15.74 10.67 -0.48
N ASP A 45 -17.07 10.68 -0.56
CA ASP A 45 -17.95 11.25 0.46
C ASP A 45 -18.16 10.31 1.65
N LEU A 46 -18.86 10.78 2.68
CA LEU A 46 -19.20 10.06 3.91
C LEU A 46 -20.00 8.77 3.66
N ASP A 47 -20.85 8.74 2.64
CA ASP A 47 -21.62 7.54 2.25
C ASP A 47 -20.81 6.57 1.37
N GLY A 48 -19.55 6.92 1.08
CA GLY A 48 -18.64 6.20 0.20
C GLY A 48 -18.79 6.56 -1.28
N LYS A 49 -19.69 7.48 -1.65
CA LYS A 49 -19.90 7.90 -3.04
C LYS A 49 -18.68 8.62 -3.58
N VAL A 50 -18.31 8.33 -4.82
CA VAL A 50 -17.28 9.07 -5.55
C VAL A 50 -17.95 10.28 -6.22
N ASN A 51 -17.59 11.49 -5.79
CA ASN A 51 -18.26 12.74 -6.18
C ASN A 51 -17.72 13.36 -7.48
N ILE A 52 -16.89 12.63 -8.21
CA ILE A 52 -16.35 13.06 -9.50
C ILE A 52 -16.49 11.93 -10.53
N PRO A 53 -16.55 12.27 -11.83
CA PRO A 53 -16.41 11.27 -12.88
C PRO A 53 -15.08 10.53 -12.76
N LEU A 54 -15.08 9.20 -12.88
CA LEU A 54 -13.87 8.39 -12.76
C LEU A 54 -12.87 8.70 -13.90
N GLU A 55 -13.38 9.15 -15.05
CA GLU A 55 -12.61 9.60 -16.20
C GLU A 55 -11.71 10.81 -15.87
N TYR A 56 -12.13 11.65 -14.91
CA TYR A 56 -11.35 12.81 -14.49
C TYR A 56 -10.06 12.40 -13.76
N ILE A 57 -10.10 11.32 -12.97
CA ILE A 57 -8.90 10.80 -12.31
C ILE A 57 -7.93 10.23 -13.34
N CYS A 58 -8.48 9.58 -14.37
CA CYS A 58 -7.68 8.97 -15.42
C CYS A 58 -6.91 9.98 -16.24
N SER A 59 -7.54 11.12 -16.56
CA SER A 59 -6.84 12.20 -17.27
C SER A 59 -5.75 12.83 -16.39
N LYS A 60 -5.95 12.93 -15.08
CA LYS A 60 -4.90 13.41 -14.14
C LYS A 60 -3.72 12.45 -13.97
N GLN A 61 -3.91 11.17 -14.27
CA GLN A 61 -2.89 10.13 -14.11
C GLN A 61 -2.31 9.66 -15.44
N ASP A 62 -2.69 10.29 -16.56
CA ASP A 62 -2.30 9.88 -17.92
C ASP A 62 -2.58 8.39 -18.21
N ILE A 63 -3.69 7.87 -17.67
CA ILE A 63 -4.10 6.47 -17.85
C ILE A 63 -4.76 6.30 -19.22
N GLN A 64 -4.23 5.39 -20.02
CA GLN A 64 -4.82 5.00 -21.31
C GLN A 64 -6.22 4.39 -21.12
N SER A 65 -7.14 4.66 -22.04
CA SER A 65 -8.54 4.21 -21.95
C SER A 65 -8.70 2.69 -21.79
N ARG A 66 -7.80 1.89 -22.39
CA ARG A 66 -7.81 0.42 -22.23
C ARG A 66 -7.46 0.02 -20.80
N THR A 67 -6.43 0.62 -20.23
CA THR A 67 -6.01 0.42 -18.85
C THR A 67 -7.09 0.89 -17.89
N PHE A 68 -7.75 2.01 -18.17
CA PHE A 68 -8.88 2.49 -17.37
C PHE A 68 -10.02 1.48 -17.30
N LYS A 69 -10.47 0.94 -18.44
CA LYS A 69 -11.52 -0.10 -18.46
C LYS A 69 -11.13 -1.31 -17.61
N HIS A 70 -9.87 -1.75 -17.70
CA HIS A 70 -9.36 -2.85 -16.91
C HIS A 70 -9.36 -2.52 -15.41
N ILE A 71 -8.91 -1.33 -15.01
CA ILE A 71 -8.92 -0.87 -13.62
C ILE A 71 -10.33 -0.88 -13.03
N ILE A 72 -11.30 -0.33 -13.74
CA ILE A 72 -12.69 -0.29 -13.27
C ILE A 72 -13.26 -1.70 -13.15
N THR A 73 -12.98 -2.56 -14.13
CA THR A 73 -13.42 -3.96 -14.09
C THR A 73 -12.84 -4.68 -12.88
N GLU A 74 -11.52 -4.64 -12.68
CA GLU A 74 -10.86 -5.24 -11.51
C GLU A 74 -11.43 -4.72 -10.18
N ALA A 75 -11.63 -3.39 -10.07
CA ALA A 75 -12.13 -2.79 -8.85
C ALA A 75 -13.59 -3.19 -8.54
N LEU A 76 -14.42 -3.40 -9.56
CA LEU A 76 -15.79 -3.89 -9.41
C LEU A 76 -15.81 -5.38 -9.06
N ASP A 77 -15.00 -6.19 -9.75
CA ASP A 77 -14.94 -7.65 -9.56
C ASP A 77 -14.45 -8.01 -8.14
N GLU A 78 -13.48 -7.26 -7.62
CA GLU A 78 -12.94 -7.41 -6.26
C GLU A 78 -13.82 -6.72 -5.19
N GLY A 79 -14.95 -6.12 -5.59
CA GLY A 79 -15.88 -5.45 -4.67
C GLY A 79 -15.32 -4.19 -4.00
N LEU A 80 -14.21 -3.65 -4.51
CA LEU A 80 -13.55 -2.44 -4.00
C LEU A 80 -14.29 -1.17 -4.44
N LEU A 81 -14.96 -1.24 -5.59
CA LEU A 81 -15.98 -0.32 -6.05
C LEU A 81 -17.31 -1.04 -6.22
N VAL A 82 -18.40 -0.32 -6.02
CA VAL A 82 -19.75 -0.80 -6.29
C VAL A 82 -20.47 0.24 -7.11
N ARG A 83 -21.10 -0.19 -8.20
CA ARG A 83 -21.94 0.66 -9.03
C ARG A 83 -23.40 0.57 -8.57
N LYS A 84 -24.04 1.72 -8.34
CA LYS A 84 -25.48 1.82 -8.07
C LYS A 84 -26.08 2.83 -9.04
N GLY A 85 -26.74 2.33 -10.10
CA GLY A 85 -27.19 3.19 -11.20
C GLY A 85 -26.01 3.81 -11.96
N GLU A 86 -25.97 5.13 -12.02
CA GLU A 86 -24.89 5.91 -12.65
C GLU A 86 -23.76 6.26 -11.68
N GLU A 87 -23.93 5.95 -10.39
CA GLU A 87 -23.03 6.38 -9.33
C GLU A 87 -22.09 5.25 -8.90
N TYR A 88 -20.87 5.62 -8.52
CA TYR A 88 -19.86 4.71 -7.98
C TYR A 88 -19.66 4.96 -6.49
N TYR A 89 -19.56 3.87 -5.73
CA TYR A 89 -19.30 3.89 -4.30
C TYR A 89 -18.03 3.10 -4.01
N SER A 90 -17.10 3.71 -3.30
CA SER A 90 -15.89 3.06 -2.86
C SER A 90 -16.13 2.26 -1.57
N LYS A 91 -15.82 0.96 -1.62
CA LYS A 91 -15.67 0.09 -0.44
C LYS A 91 -14.24 0.03 0.06
N PHE A 92 -13.28 0.49 -0.73
CA PHE A 92 -11.87 0.56 -0.37
C PHE A 92 -11.56 1.57 0.75
N HIS A 93 -12.37 2.62 0.86
CA HIS A 93 -12.22 3.69 1.85
C HIS A 93 -13.14 3.45 3.04
N ILE A 94 -12.62 3.73 4.23
CA ILE A 94 -13.40 3.80 5.47
C ILE A 94 -13.57 5.24 5.91
N GLN A 95 -14.66 5.51 6.62
CA GLN A 95 -14.93 6.81 7.20
C GLN A 95 -14.40 6.86 8.63
N THR A 96 -13.51 7.80 8.90
CA THR A 96 -12.91 7.98 10.22
C THR A 96 -12.55 9.45 10.43
N ASP A 97 -12.74 9.95 11.64
CA ASP A 97 -12.27 11.29 12.04
C ASP A 97 -10.74 11.35 12.24
N GLY A 98 -10.05 10.22 12.09
CA GLY A 98 -8.61 10.11 12.23
C GLY A 98 -8.13 9.92 13.67
N THR A 99 -9.03 9.69 14.64
CA THR A 99 -8.67 9.44 16.05
C THR A 99 -8.41 7.96 16.36
N ASP A 100 -8.33 7.12 15.33
CA ASP A 100 -8.39 5.67 15.51
C ASP A 100 -7.11 5.08 16.13
N ARG A 101 -7.26 4.52 17.33
CA ARG A 101 -6.21 3.80 18.06
C ARG A 101 -5.94 2.39 17.50
N LYS A 102 -6.82 1.84 16.64
CA LYS A 102 -6.83 0.44 16.20
C LYS A 102 -6.23 0.17 14.81
N ARG A 103 -5.52 1.14 14.19
CA ARG A 103 -4.95 1.02 12.82
C ARG A 103 -5.97 0.52 11.79
N THR A 104 -7.18 1.06 11.78
CA THR A 104 -8.22 0.66 10.81
C THR A 104 -8.02 1.26 9.42
N TYR A 105 -7.27 2.37 9.33
CA TYR A 105 -6.92 3.04 8.09
C TYR A 105 -5.42 3.24 7.95
N ILE A 106 -5.01 3.52 6.71
CA ILE A 106 -3.69 4.04 6.39
C ILE A 106 -3.79 5.57 6.28
N LYS A 107 -2.95 6.29 7.04
CA LYS A 107 -2.86 7.76 6.96
C LYS A 107 -2.60 8.14 5.51
N PRO A 108 -3.38 9.04 4.89
CA PRO A 108 -3.20 9.40 3.49
C PRO A 108 -1.93 10.22 3.39
N LEU A 109 -0.87 9.58 2.90
CA LEU A 109 0.43 10.20 2.69
C LEU A 109 0.56 10.51 1.21
N GLU A 110 1.05 11.70 0.88
CA GLU A 110 1.23 12.14 -0.52
C GLU A 110 2.09 11.16 -1.32
N VAL A 111 3.03 10.48 -0.64
CA VAL A 111 3.88 9.44 -1.22
C VAL A 111 3.07 8.33 -1.89
N PHE A 112 1.88 7.98 -1.41
CA PHE A 112 1.07 6.90 -1.98
C PHE A 112 0.52 7.20 -3.36
N THR A 113 0.41 8.47 -3.69
CA THR A 113 -0.02 8.96 -5.01
C THR A 113 1.14 9.54 -5.82
N SER A 114 2.37 9.47 -5.30
CA SER A 114 3.54 10.06 -5.94
C SER A 114 3.95 9.29 -7.20
N ALA A 115 4.62 9.99 -8.13
CA ALA A 115 5.18 9.36 -9.33
C ALA A 115 6.19 8.24 -8.99
N GLN A 116 6.91 8.36 -7.86
CA GLN A 116 7.88 7.35 -7.42
C GLN A 116 7.20 6.00 -7.14
N ILE A 117 6.08 6.01 -6.41
CA ILE A 117 5.30 4.79 -6.14
C ILE A 117 4.61 4.30 -7.41
N ARG A 118 3.96 5.19 -8.17
CA ARG A 118 3.23 4.79 -9.40
C ARG A 118 4.12 4.05 -10.40
N ASN A 119 5.39 4.47 -10.52
CA ASN A 119 6.38 3.87 -11.42
C ASN A 119 7.04 2.58 -10.89
N CYS A 120 6.70 2.15 -9.67
CA CYS A 120 7.13 0.86 -9.15
C CYS A 120 6.36 -0.30 -9.81
N SER A 121 7.01 -1.46 -9.94
CA SER A 121 6.34 -2.69 -10.36
C SER A 121 5.32 -3.15 -9.31
N LYS A 122 4.36 -4.00 -9.70
CA LYS A 122 3.37 -4.57 -8.76
C LYS A 122 4.04 -5.21 -7.54
N ARG A 123 5.13 -5.96 -7.73
CA ARG A 123 5.86 -6.62 -6.62
C ARG A 123 6.51 -5.62 -5.67
N GLU A 124 7.11 -4.56 -6.21
CA GLU A 124 7.71 -3.47 -5.42
C GLU A 124 6.65 -2.70 -4.62
N LYS A 125 5.51 -2.38 -5.25
CA LYS A 125 4.36 -1.75 -4.58
C LYS A 125 3.86 -2.64 -3.44
N ARG A 126 3.65 -3.93 -3.70
CA ARG A 126 3.23 -4.89 -2.67
C ARG A 126 4.21 -4.91 -1.50
N LEU A 127 5.51 -4.97 -1.77
CA LEU A 127 6.54 -4.95 -0.73
C LEU A 127 6.50 -3.66 0.11
N PHE A 128 6.34 -2.51 -0.55
CA PHE A 128 6.21 -1.24 0.14
C PHE A 128 4.96 -1.19 1.04
N TYR A 129 3.78 -1.53 0.52
CA TYR A 129 2.54 -1.53 1.32
C TYR A 129 2.53 -2.61 2.40
N TYR A 130 3.24 -3.71 2.18
CA TYR A 130 3.49 -4.70 3.21
C TYR A 130 4.20 -4.06 4.42
N PHE A 131 5.29 -3.33 4.20
CA PHE A 131 6.00 -2.65 5.29
C PHE A 131 5.18 -1.56 5.96
N VAL A 132 4.47 -0.76 5.16
CA VAL A 132 3.55 0.28 5.67
C VAL A 132 2.48 -0.29 6.61
N THR A 133 2.07 -1.55 6.42
CA THR A 133 1.00 -2.15 7.21
C THR A 133 1.52 -2.91 8.43
N VAL A 134 2.69 -3.54 8.36
CA VAL A 134 3.26 -4.22 9.53
C VAL A 134 3.91 -3.24 10.51
N THR A 135 4.61 -2.23 10.00
CA THR A 135 5.38 -1.26 10.78
C THR A 135 4.58 0.02 10.99
N ARG A 136 4.67 0.63 12.18
CA ARG A 136 4.20 2.02 12.37
C ARG A 136 5.18 2.94 11.64
N LEU A 137 4.67 3.97 10.96
CA LEU A 137 5.53 4.97 10.32
C LEU A 137 6.52 5.56 11.35
N GLY A 138 7.78 5.77 10.95
CA GLY A 138 8.81 6.26 11.86
C GLY A 138 9.31 5.26 12.92
N GLN A 139 8.80 4.03 12.97
CA GLN A 139 9.30 3.02 13.90
C GLN A 139 10.20 2.00 13.19
N TRP A 140 11.27 1.57 13.89
CA TRP A 140 12.08 0.44 13.45
C TRP A 140 11.34 -0.88 13.71
N GLN A 141 11.25 -1.77 12.73
CA GLN A 141 10.73 -3.13 12.88
C GLN A 141 11.71 -4.16 12.34
N SER A 142 11.95 -5.21 13.12
CA SER A 142 12.74 -6.37 12.71
C SER A 142 11.90 -7.35 11.87
N ILE A 143 12.37 -7.69 10.66
CA ILE A 143 11.76 -8.71 9.78
C ILE A 143 12.85 -9.62 9.23
N ASN A 144 12.62 -10.92 9.28
CA ASN A 144 13.56 -11.87 8.68
C ASN A 144 13.50 -11.79 7.16
N ILE A 145 14.63 -11.70 6.45
CA ILE A 145 14.58 -11.55 4.99
C ILE A 145 14.03 -12.80 4.29
N GLU A 146 14.18 -13.96 4.93
CA GLU A 146 13.65 -15.26 4.50
C GLU A 146 12.13 -15.30 4.48
N ASN A 147 11.49 -14.43 5.24
CA ASN A 147 10.05 -14.26 5.25
C ASN A 147 9.54 -13.46 4.03
N LEU A 148 10.45 -12.86 3.28
CA LEU A 148 10.13 -11.97 2.16
C LEU A 148 10.16 -12.64 0.79
N TYR A 149 10.46 -13.94 0.72
CA TYR A 149 10.41 -14.72 -0.52
C TYR A 149 10.00 -16.16 -0.25
N ARG A 150 9.66 -16.89 -1.32
CA ARG A 150 9.43 -18.33 -1.30
C ARG A 150 10.69 -19.06 -0.88
N ASN A 151 10.79 -19.37 0.41
CA ASN A 151 11.85 -20.19 0.94
C ASN A 151 11.32 -21.60 1.23
N TYR A 152 11.79 -22.59 0.46
CA TYR A 152 11.35 -23.99 0.56
C TYR A 152 11.67 -24.64 1.91
N ILE A 153 12.59 -24.06 2.70
CA ILE A 153 12.96 -24.56 4.03
C ILE A 153 11.76 -24.50 5.00
N TYR A 154 10.81 -23.59 4.78
CA TYR A 154 9.66 -23.38 5.67
C TYR A 154 8.32 -23.86 5.09
N LYS A 155 8.34 -24.59 3.97
CA LYS A 155 7.12 -24.99 3.24
C LYS A 155 6.25 -25.99 4.03
N ASP A 156 6.87 -26.82 4.87
CA ASP A 156 6.20 -27.90 5.62
C ASP A 156 6.16 -27.64 7.13
N ASP A 157 6.65 -26.48 7.59
CA ASP A 157 6.69 -26.15 9.02
C ASP A 157 5.36 -25.56 9.50
N LYS A 158 4.49 -26.44 10.01
CA LYS A 158 3.21 -26.08 10.63
C LYS A 158 3.37 -25.32 11.97
N SER A 159 4.59 -25.19 12.51
CA SER A 159 4.88 -24.45 13.75
C SER A 159 5.10 -22.95 13.51
N MET A 160 5.16 -22.49 12.26
CA MET A 160 5.13 -21.07 11.92
C MET A 160 3.73 -20.49 12.09
N ASP A 161 3.31 -20.36 13.34
CA ASP A 161 2.25 -19.43 13.72
C ASP A 161 2.62 -18.01 13.23
N LYS A 162 2.09 -17.64 12.07
CA LYS A 162 1.74 -16.26 11.66
C LYS A 162 2.86 -15.21 11.65
N LYS A 163 4.13 -15.57 11.48
CA LYS A 163 5.16 -14.56 11.14
C LYS A 163 5.22 -14.42 9.63
N VAL A 164 4.85 -13.23 9.18
CA VAL A 164 4.45 -12.93 7.79
C VAL A 164 5.33 -13.61 6.74
N CYS A 165 4.71 -14.39 5.86
CA CYS A 165 5.30 -14.84 4.61
C CYS A 165 4.67 -14.04 3.46
N ILE A 166 5.49 -13.42 2.62
CA ILE A 166 5.06 -12.98 1.28
C ILE A 166 5.61 -13.96 0.26
N ASP A 167 4.78 -14.36 -0.69
CA ASP A 167 5.12 -15.45 -1.63
C ASP A 167 5.32 -14.96 -3.07
N TYR A 168 5.16 -13.66 -3.35
CA TYR A 168 5.27 -13.14 -4.72
C TYR A 168 6.73 -12.89 -5.17
N PHE A 169 7.72 -13.10 -4.30
CA PHE A 169 9.14 -13.17 -4.66
C PHE A 169 9.64 -14.61 -4.60
N HIS A 170 10.44 -14.99 -5.59
CA HIS A 170 10.90 -16.38 -5.76
C HIS A 170 12.30 -16.61 -5.20
N SER A 171 13.04 -15.54 -4.90
CA SER A 171 14.39 -15.65 -4.36
C SER A 171 14.78 -14.41 -3.56
N PHE A 172 15.78 -14.59 -2.70
CA PHE A 172 16.48 -13.51 -2.02
C PHE A 172 16.90 -12.39 -3.00
N ARG A 173 17.46 -12.76 -4.17
CA ARG A 173 17.93 -11.78 -5.16
C ARG A 173 16.82 -10.84 -5.63
N GLU A 174 15.61 -11.35 -5.85
CA GLU A 174 14.48 -10.51 -6.26
C GLU A 174 14.06 -9.54 -5.14
N VAL A 175 13.98 -10.04 -3.90
CA VAL A 175 13.66 -9.22 -2.72
C VAL A 175 14.71 -8.14 -2.51
N SER A 176 15.99 -8.50 -2.48
CA SER A 176 17.08 -7.55 -2.28
C SER A 176 17.07 -6.46 -3.36
N SER A 177 16.82 -6.83 -4.62
CA SER A 177 16.70 -5.85 -5.71
C SER A 177 15.55 -4.86 -5.48
N ALA A 178 14.38 -5.36 -5.05
CA ALA A 178 13.24 -4.52 -4.73
C ALA A 178 13.50 -3.62 -3.52
N LEU A 179 14.09 -4.16 -2.45
CA LEU A 179 14.48 -3.40 -1.25
C LEU A 179 15.46 -2.27 -1.59
N ILE A 180 16.53 -2.57 -2.33
CA ILE A 180 17.52 -1.57 -2.77
C ILE A 180 16.84 -0.46 -3.59
N LYS A 181 15.90 -0.81 -4.47
CA LYS A 181 15.17 0.18 -5.27
C LYS A 181 14.32 1.08 -4.37
N LEU A 182 13.56 0.52 -3.43
CA LEU A 182 12.72 1.29 -2.51
C LEU A 182 13.57 2.21 -1.61
N VAL A 183 14.75 1.76 -1.18
CA VAL A 183 15.72 2.60 -0.45
C VAL A 183 16.25 3.75 -1.32
N LYS A 184 16.65 3.46 -2.58
CA LYS A 184 17.12 4.49 -3.52
C LYS A 184 16.07 5.54 -3.84
N LEU A 185 14.79 5.17 -3.80
CA LEU A 185 13.66 6.08 -3.98
C LEU A 185 13.33 6.88 -2.70
N GLY A 186 14.01 6.63 -1.58
CA GLY A 186 13.74 7.29 -0.30
C GLY A 186 12.43 6.85 0.35
N LEU A 187 11.92 5.67 -0.01
CA LEU A 187 10.64 5.14 0.48
C LEU A 187 10.80 4.26 1.72
N LEU A 188 12.00 3.74 1.96
CA LEU A 188 12.34 2.86 3.08
C LEU A 188 13.77 3.13 3.54
N GLU A 189 14.02 2.98 4.84
CA GLU A 189 15.37 2.81 5.38
C GLU A 189 15.54 1.41 5.95
N ILE A 190 16.73 0.85 5.74
CA ILE A 190 17.06 -0.52 6.09
C ILE A 190 18.37 -0.50 6.87
N GLU A 191 18.34 -1.09 8.06
CA GLU A 191 19.54 -1.38 8.86
C GLU A 191 19.77 -2.89 8.85
N LEU A 192 20.95 -3.29 8.39
CA LEU A 192 21.40 -4.68 8.49
C LEU A 192 22.04 -4.87 9.87
N THR A 193 21.36 -5.59 10.75
CA THR A 193 21.92 -5.92 12.07
C THR A 193 22.75 -7.20 11.99
N PRO A 194 24.00 -7.19 12.51
CA PRO A 194 24.84 -8.38 12.53
C PRO A 194 24.25 -9.48 13.44
N PHE A 195 24.54 -10.71 13.05
CA PHE A 195 24.09 -11.95 13.66
C PHE A 195 24.64 -12.13 15.09
N ASN A 196 23.79 -12.51 16.05
CA ASN A 196 24.24 -13.12 17.31
C ASN A 196 23.83 -14.59 17.29
N GLU A 197 24.79 -15.47 17.56
CA GLU A 197 24.87 -16.89 17.14
C GLU A 197 23.81 -17.87 17.66
N GLU A 198 22.76 -17.44 18.38
CA GLU A 198 21.86 -18.37 19.08
C GLU A 198 20.48 -18.64 18.46
N ARG A 199 20.00 -17.94 17.41
CA ARG A 199 18.72 -18.29 16.72
C ARG A 199 18.69 -17.95 15.21
N ILE A 200 18.04 -18.84 14.45
CA ILE A 200 17.84 -18.95 12.98
C ILE A 200 17.12 -17.70 12.35
N PRO A 201 17.22 -17.42 11.03
CA PRO A 201 18.17 -16.54 10.33
C PRO A 201 17.69 -15.07 10.14
N CYS A 202 18.67 -14.16 10.04
CA CYS A 202 18.64 -12.78 9.52
C CYS A 202 17.47 -11.85 9.87
N SER A 203 17.43 -11.26 11.07
CA SER A 203 16.52 -10.13 11.35
C SER A 203 17.00 -8.80 10.75
N THR A 204 16.18 -8.16 9.91
CA THR A 204 16.40 -6.82 9.33
C THR A 204 15.62 -5.80 10.13
N LYS A 205 16.27 -4.84 10.80
CA LYS A 205 15.56 -3.68 11.38
C LYS A 205 15.23 -2.71 10.23
N GLN A 206 13.99 -2.27 10.13
CA GLN A 206 13.51 -1.38 9.07
C GLN A 206 12.77 -0.20 9.65
N LYS A 207 13.14 1.02 9.27
CA LYS A 207 12.39 2.23 9.59
C LYS A 207 11.92 2.86 8.30
N ILE A 208 10.62 3.08 8.22
CA ILE A 208 10.04 3.79 7.08
C ILE A 208 10.21 5.26 7.36
N TYR A 209 11.10 5.92 6.63
CA TYR A 209 11.11 7.36 6.49
C TYR A 209 10.41 7.71 5.18
N LEU A 210 9.53 8.69 5.25
CA LEU A 210 8.95 9.33 4.09
C LEU A 210 9.58 10.70 4.02
N LYS A 211 10.51 10.89 3.10
CA LYS A 211 11.06 12.20 2.82
C LYS A 211 10.01 12.97 2.02
N SER A 212 9.29 13.90 2.64
CA SER A 212 8.79 15.08 1.92
C SER A 212 9.90 16.11 1.91
N ASP A 213 9.97 16.91 0.84
CA ASP A 213 11.09 17.83 0.62
C ASP A 213 11.20 18.96 1.66
N ASP A 214 10.24 19.10 2.57
CA ASP A 214 10.36 19.97 3.73
C ASP A 214 9.74 19.29 4.96
N GLU A 215 10.49 19.32 6.07
CA GLU A 215 10.13 18.95 7.45
C GLU A 215 10.05 17.46 7.85
N PHE A 216 10.90 17.11 8.82
CA PHE A 216 10.82 15.90 9.63
C PHE A 216 9.53 15.95 10.47
N ILE A 217 8.62 15.00 10.29
CA ILE A 217 7.54 14.78 11.26
C ILE A 217 8.05 13.76 12.29
N GLU A 218 8.61 14.26 13.39
CA GLU A 218 8.74 13.50 14.63
C GLU A 218 7.36 13.40 15.29
N GLU A 219 6.89 12.19 15.62
CA GLU A 219 5.77 12.04 16.56
C GLU A 219 6.26 12.43 17.96
N GLN A 220 5.69 13.50 18.52
CA GLN A 220 5.61 13.72 19.97
C GLN A 220 4.40 12.98 20.55
#